data_AF-A0A1Q7GHT3-F1
#
_entry.id   AF-A0A1Q7GHT3-F1
#
_cell.length_a   1.000
_cell.length_b   1.000
_cell.length_c   1.000
_cell.angle_alpha   90.00
_cell.angle_beta   90.00
_cell.angle_gamma   90.00
#
_symmetry.space_group_name_H-M   'P 1'
#
loop_
_entity.id
_entity.type
_entity.pdbx_description
1 polymer ?
#
loop_
_entity_poly.entity_id
_entity_poly.type
_entity_poly.pdbx_seq_one_letter_code
_entity_poly.pdbx_strand_id
1 'polypeptide(L)'
;MHEVPIEDFIDLHTFQPREIRIVIEEYLYQAIKRGFREVRLIHGRGIGVQREIVHSMLKEHLAVISFRDAADRGSTYVLLRSGPPPAASPDAL
;
A
#
# COMPACT_ATOMS: atom_id res chain seq x y z
N MET A 1 -6.76 23.04 3.88
CA MET A 1 -7.12 21.62 3.73
C MET A 1 -6.18 20.83 4.61
N HIS A 2 -6.69 19.89 5.41
CA HIS A 2 -5.81 18.94 6.11
C HIS A 2 -5.47 17.82 5.12
N GLU A 3 -4.20 17.72 4.71
CA GLU A 3 -3.72 16.55 3.98
C GLU A 3 -3.32 15.50 5.01
N VAL A 4 -3.86 14.28 4.88
CA VAL A 4 -3.43 13.17 5.74
C VAL A 4 -2.06 12.72 5.24
N PRO A 5 -1.01 12.71 6.09
CA PRO A 5 0.29 12.22 5.68
C PRO A 5 0.17 10.76 5.26
N ILE A 6 0.67 10.44 4.06
CA ILE A 6 0.79 9.05 3.60
C ILE A 6 2.08 8.49 4.16
N GLU A 7 1.95 7.44 4.93
CA GLU A 7 3.06 6.71 5.56
C GLU A 7 3.48 5.52 4.68
N ASP A 8 4.57 4.86 5.06
CA ASP A 8 5.05 3.63 4.43
C ASP A 8 4.18 2.40 4.77
N PHE A 9 3.04 2.61 5.45
CA PHE A 9 2.01 1.59 5.64
C PHE A 9 0.59 2.13 5.50
N ILE A 10 -0.35 1.22 5.32
CA ILE A 10 -1.79 1.47 5.47
C ILE A 10 -2.43 0.32 6.23
N ASP A 11 -3.36 0.67 7.10
CA ASP A 11 -4.17 -0.29 7.82
C ASP A 11 -5.53 -0.49 7.16
N LEU A 12 -5.76 -1.71 6.67
CA LEU A 12 -6.95 -2.13 5.95
C LEU A 12 -8.02 -2.71 6.89
N HIS A 13 -7.74 -2.91 8.18
CA HIS A 13 -8.67 -3.61 9.09
C HIS A 13 -10.03 -2.92 9.25
N THR A 14 -10.08 -1.59 9.09
CA THR A 14 -11.31 -0.80 9.22
C THR A 14 -12.16 -0.78 7.96
N PHE A 15 -11.63 -1.25 6.82
CA PHE A 15 -12.31 -1.16 5.53
C PHE A 15 -13.14 -2.41 5.24
N GLN A 16 -14.29 -2.21 4.60
CA GLN A 16 -15.10 -3.32 4.12
C GLN A 16 -14.41 -4.00 2.92
N PRO A 17 -14.60 -5.32 2.71
CA PRO A 17 -13.95 -6.03 1.60
C PRO A 17 -14.14 -5.38 0.22
N ARG A 18 -15.29 -4.74 -0.03
CA ARG A 18 -15.59 -4.02 -1.27
C ARG A 18 -14.81 -2.72 -1.46
N GLU A 19 -14.33 -2.12 -0.37
CA GLU A 19 -13.59 -0.84 -0.36
C GLU A 19 -12.08 -1.07 -0.49
N ILE A 20 -11.59 -2.24 -0.08
CA ILE A 20 -10.16 -2.57 -0.08
C ILE A 20 -9.50 -2.30 -1.44
N ARG A 21 -10.22 -2.58 -2.54
CA ARG A 21 -9.67 -2.36 -3.88
C ARG A 21 -9.33 -0.90 -4.15
N ILE A 22 -10.30 0.00 -3.99
CA ILE A 22 -10.07 1.42 -4.27
C ILE A 22 -9.06 2.02 -3.30
N VAL A 23 -9.04 1.54 -2.04
CA VAL A 23 -8.09 1.98 -1.02
C VAL A 23 -6.66 1.59 -1.38
N ILE A 24 -6.42 0.34 -1.81
CA ILE A 24 -5.08 -0.11 -2.20
C ILE A 24 -4.61 0.63 -3.45
N GLU A 25 -5.47 0.80 -4.47
CA GLU A 25 -5.11 1.52 -5.70
C GLU A 25 -4.66 2.96 -5.40
N GLU A 26 -5.46 3.69 -4.62
CA GLU A 26 -5.13 5.08 -4.24
C GLU A 26 -3.89 5.14 -3.34
N TYR A 27 -3.78 4.25 -2.35
CA TYR A 27 -2.62 4.20 -1.46
C TYR A 27 -1.32 3.95 -2.24
N LEU A 28 -1.28 2.95 -3.12
CA LEU A 28 -0.09 2.64 -3.92
C LEU A 28 0.28 3.81 -4.84
N TYR A 29 -0.72 4.46 -5.46
CA TYR A 29 -0.49 5.66 -6.27
C TYR A 29 0.19 6.77 -5.46
N GLN A 30 -0.35 7.10 -4.29
CA GLN A 30 0.22 8.14 -3.43
C GLN A 30 1.58 7.76 -2.85
N ALA A 31 1.79 6.48 -2.53
CA ALA A 31 3.06 5.97 -2.04
C ALA A 31 4.17 6.12 -3.10
N ILE A 32 3.87 5.78 -4.35
CA ILE A 32 4.78 5.95 -5.49
C ILE A 32 5.11 7.43 -5.68
N LYS A 33 4.10 8.32 -5.65
CA LYS A 33 4.32 9.76 -5.78
C LYS A 33 5.23 10.34 -4.70
N ARG A 34 5.21 9.77 -3.50
CA ARG A 34 6.07 10.16 -2.37
C ARG A 34 7.44 9.47 -2.39
N GLY A 35 7.69 8.59 -3.36
CA GLY A 35 8.99 7.93 -3.53
C GLY A 35 9.21 6.74 -2.60
N PHE A 36 8.17 6.19 -1.98
CA PHE A 36 8.30 4.95 -1.21
C PHE A 36 8.69 3.79 -2.14
N ARG A 37 9.73 3.05 -1.75
CA ARG A 37 10.19 1.86 -2.47
C ARG A 37 9.59 0.58 -1.91
N GLU A 38 9.36 0.53 -0.61
CA GLU A 38 8.68 -0.56 0.07
C GLU A 38 7.57 0.03 0.92
N VAL A 39 6.41 -0.61 0.92
CA VAL A 39 5.27 -0.28 1.79
C VAL A 39 4.69 -1.52 2.45
N ARG A 40 3.89 -1.33 3.50
CA ARG A 40 3.22 -2.41 4.23
C ARG A 40 1.70 -2.25 4.19
N LEU A 41 1.01 -3.27 3.71
CA LEU A 41 -0.46 -3.36 3.75
C LEU A 41 -0.87 -4.24 4.94
N ILE A 42 -1.48 -3.65 5.98
CA ILE A 42 -1.91 -4.37 7.18
C ILE A 42 -3.37 -4.80 7.01
N HIS A 43 -3.64 -6.10 6.89
CA HIS A 43 -4.98 -6.63 6.61
C HIS A 43 -5.51 -7.54 7.75
N GLY A 44 -4.76 -7.63 8.85
CA GLY A 44 -5.11 -8.44 10.01
C GLY A 44 -4.90 -9.95 9.81
N ARG A 45 -5.02 -10.69 10.93
CA ARG A 45 -4.73 -12.14 11.05
C ARG A 45 -5.99 -13.02 10.94
N GLY A 46 -7.08 -12.51 10.36
CA GLY A 46 -8.36 -13.22 10.28
C GLY A 46 -8.29 -14.49 9.42
N ILE A 47 -9.45 -14.98 8.97
CA ILE A 47 -9.53 -16.21 8.15
C ILE A 47 -8.91 -16.09 6.73
N GLY A 48 -8.27 -14.96 6.39
CA GLY A 48 -7.52 -14.78 5.14
C GLY A 48 -8.24 -14.05 4.01
N VAL A 49 -9.51 -13.65 4.17
CA VAL A 49 -10.29 -12.99 3.10
C VAL A 49 -9.62 -11.71 2.59
N GLN A 50 -9.28 -10.77 3.47
CA GLN A 50 -8.61 -9.52 3.04
C GLN A 50 -7.23 -9.78 2.45
N ARG A 51 -6.48 -10.77 2.98
CA ARG A 51 -5.18 -11.17 2.45
C ARG A 51 -5.28 -11.67 1.01
N GLU A 52 -6.27 -12.52 0.70
CA GLU A 52 -6.48 -13.01 -0.67
C GLU A 52 -6.88 -11.89 -1.64
N ILE A 53 -7.67 -10.90 -1.18
CA ILE A 53 -7.99 -9.70 -1.97
C ILE A 53 -6.70 -8.91 -2.26
N VAL A 54 -5.90 -8.63 -1.22
CA VAL A 54 -4.60 -7.93 -1.35
C VAL A 54 -3.70 -8.66 -2.34
N HIS A 55 -3.51 -9.97 -2.17
CA HIS A 55 -2.63 -10.77 -3.03
C HIS A 55 -3.10 -10.79 -4.48
N SER A 56 -4.41 -10.92 -4.73
CA SER A 56 -4.97 -10.90 -6.08
C SER A 56 -4.68 -9.58 -6.78
N MET A 57 -4.85 -8.46 -6.08
CA MET A 57 -4.55 -7.15 -6.61
C MET A 57 -3.06 -6.94 -6.87
N LEU A 58 -2.20 -7.29 -5.91
CA LEU A 58 -0.76 -7.07 -6.03
C LEU A 58 -0.13 -7.89 -7.17
N LYS A 59 -0.67 -9.08 -7.48
CA LYS A 59 -0.23 -9.90 -8.63
C LYS A 59 -0.46 -9.22 -9.97
N GLU A 60 -1.51 -8.41 -10.09
CA GLU A 60 -1.92 -7.76 -11.35
C GLU A 60 -1.41 -6.31 -11.46
N HIS A 61 -0.93 -5.72 -10.37
CA HIS A 61 -0.59 -4.31 -10.31
C HIS A 61 0.78 -4.00 -10.93
N LEU A 62 0.80 -3.23 -12.03
CA LEU A 62 2.01 -2.93 -12.83
C LEU A 62 3.17 -2.26 -12.08
N ALA A 63 2.84 -1.50 -11.02
CA ALA A 63 3.84 -0.84 -10.20
C ALA A 63 4.44 -1.74 -9.10
N VAL A 64 3.94 -2.96 -8.91
CA VAL A 64 4.47 -3.91 -7.93
C VAL A 64 5.59 -4.72 -8.57
N ILE A 65 6.76 -4.76 -7.94
CA ILE A 65 7.89 -5.62 -8.35
C ILE A 65 7.75 -7.00 -7.72
N SER A 66 7.48 -7.03 -6.41
CA SER A 66 7.29 -8.27 -5.65
C SER A 66 6.55 -7.94 -4.34
N PHE A 67 6.04 -8.98 -3.69
CA PHE A 67 5.44 -8.85 -2.36
C PHE A 67 5.69 -10.11 -1.54
N ARG A 68 5.68 -9.96 -0.21
CA ARG A 68 5.84 -11.04 0.76
C ARG A 68 4.95 -10.83 1.97
N ASP A 69 4.39 -11.91 2.49
CA ASP A 69 3.69 -11.84 3.79
C ASP A 69 4.69 -11.62 4.92
N ALA A 70 4.27 -10.87 5.94
CA ALA A 70 4.94 -10.89 7.24
C ALA A 70 4.76 -12.26 7.90
N ALA A 71 5.65 -12.60 8.85
CA ALA A 71 5.64 -13.91 9.52
C ALA A 71 4.32 -14.22 10.24
N ASP A 72 3.65 -13.19 10.79
CA ASP A 72 2.36 -13.30 11.46
C ASP A 72 1.17 -13.41 10.51
N ARG A 73 1.40 -13.27 9.19
CA ARG A 73 0.39 -13.19 8.12
C ARG A 73 -0.66 -12.11 8.33
N GLY A 74 -0.37 -11.11 9.18
CA GLY A 74 -1.24 -9.98 9.46
C GLY A 74 -1.06 -8.82 8.47
N SER A 75 0.00 -8.88 7.65
CA SER A 75 0.33 -7.84 6.69
C SER A 75 1.16 -8.37 5.54
N THR A 76 1.16 -7.64 4.43
CA THR A 76 1.97 -7.90 3.23
C THR A 76 2.92 -6.73 2.99
N TYR A 77 4.22 -7.01 2.85
CA TYR A 77 5.22 -6.04 2.37
C TYR A 77 5.23 -6.04 0.85
N VAL A 78 5.27 -4.85 0.25
CA VAL A 78 5.17 -4.64 -1.19
C VAL A 78 6.36 -3.83 -1.65
N LEU A 79 7.15 -4.41 -2.55
CA LEU A 79 8.23 -3.70 -3.24
C LEU A 79 7.65 -3.03 -4.48
N LEU A 80 7.82 -1.72 -4.56
CA LEU A 80 7.28 -0.88 -5.63
C LEU A 80 8.36 -0.52 -6.65
N ARG A 81 7.93 -0.40 -7.90
CA ARG A 81 8.72 0.24 -8.94
C ARG A 81 8.83 1.71 -8.59
N SER A 82 10.04 2.16 -8.27
CA SER A 82 10.30 3.59 -8.04
C SER A 82 9.81 4.40 -9.25
N GLY A 83 8.98 5.40 -9.00
CA GLY A 83 8.93 6.56 -9.88
C GLY A 83 10.20 7.40 -9.70
N PRO A 84 10.53 8.32 -10.63
CA PRO A 84 11.51 9.36 -10.31
C PRO A 84 11.07 10.03 -8.99
N PRO A 85 12.02 10.35 -8.08
CA PRO A 85 11.67 11.04 -6.85
C PRO A 85 10.84 12.28 -7.20
N PRO A 86 9.76 12.59 -6.45
CA PRO A 86 9.10 13.87 -6.63
C PRO A 86 10.17 14.95 -6.54
N ALA A 87 10.22 15.85 -7.53
CA ALA A 87 11.05 17.04 -7.43
C ALA A 87 10.76 17.66 -6.07
N ALA A 88 11.81 17.87 -5.26
CA ALA A 88 11.68 18.31 -3.88
C ALA A 88 10.60 19.40 -3.77
N SER A 89 9.52 19.10 -3.03
CA SER A 89 8.42 20.04 -2.87
C SER A 89 8.97 21.33 -2.26
N PRO A 90 8.68 22.52 -2.85
CA PRO A 90 9.14 23.80 -2.32
C PRO A 90 8.48 24.18 -0.98
N ASP A 91 7.50 23.41 -0.50
CA ASP A 91 6.74 23.68 0.73
C ASP A 91 7.33 23.00 1.98
N ALA A 92 8.58 22.52 1.93
CA ALA A 92 9.34 22.16 3.12
C ALA A 92 10.07 23.39 3.69
N LEU A 93 9.30 24.39 4.14
CA LEU A 93 9.75 25.55 4.92
C LEU A 93 8.73 25.87 6.01
#